data_AF-A0AAD4M597-F1
#
_entry.id   AF-A0AAD4M597-F1
#
_cell.length_a   1.000
_cell.length_b   1.000
_cell.length_c   1.000
_cell.angle_alpha   90.00
_cell.angle_beta   90.00
_cell.angle_gamma   90.00
#
_symmetry.space_group_name_H-M   'P 1'
#
loop_
_entity.id
_entity.type
_entity.pdbx_description
1 polymer ?
#
loop_
_entity_poly.entity_id
_entity_poly.type
_entity_poly.pdbx_seq_one_letter_code
_entity_poly.pdbx_strand_id
1 'polypeptide(L)'
;MSRTFRSISAKNALNTYFSRSLISTAYSISTRRRLHVHAEAARPTDSEQRIATPNLPNFSDSLSQHLNQTFKPLKFPPALAQRILTHLSHRDSVIGHNSRFAFLGRRTLEAYLLLFLQGLPAAADHDHSRIVARVLNTHTLGEHVTPHWKLQDVMRWTPPRAADLGFDGRTAGLHKVAGTMVEAVVGGVLHQFGGSVAHRLFHTRMLPHLLLPGSPLGLPDVLHPDALKAAERYGGTEGPLTRSP
;
A
#
# COMPACT_ATOMS: atom_id res chain seq x y z
N MET A 1 54.20 2.78 -55.04
CA MET A 1 53.76 3.97 -54.28
C MET A 1 52.23 3.94 -54.15
N SER A 2 51.56 4.19 -53.04
CA SER A 2 51.82 4.09 -51.60
C SER A 2 50.42 4.02 -50.98
N ARG A 3 50.20 3.10 -50.04
CA ARG A 3 48.93 2.92 -49.31
C ARG A 3 48.73 4.08 -48.33
N THR A 4 47.48 4.43 -48.02
CA THR A 4 47.12 4.72 -46.62
C THR A 4 45.65 4.44 -46.35
N PHE A 5 45.43 3.30 -45.67
CA PHE A 5 44.32 3.04 -44.79
C PHE A 5 44.24 4.11 -43.69
N ARG A 6 43.02 4.50 -43.29
CA ARG A 6 42.77 4.95 -41.92
C ARG A 6 41.68 4.10 -41.29
N SER A 7 42.16 3.16 -40.47
CA SER A 7 41.51 2.57 -39.30
C SER A 7 41.70 3.51 -38.10
N ILE A 8 41.06 3.15 -36.96
CA ILE A 8 41.17 3.69 -35.56
C ILE A 8 40.07 4.72 -35.25
N SER A 9 39.26 4.64 -34.18
CA SER A 9 39.12 3.68 -33.07
C SER A 9 37.84 4.04 -32.29
N ALA A 10 37.14 3.03 -31.79
CA ALA A 10 36.11 3.16 -30.77
C ALA A 10 36.74 3.53 -29.41
N LYS A 11 36.33 4.65 -28.82
CA LYS A 11 36.44 4.90 -27.36
C LYS A 11 35.26 5.74 -26.86
N ASN A 12 34.43 5.07 -26.06
CA ASN A 12 33.83 5.53 -24.81
C ASN A 12 33.25 6.96 -24.73
N ALA A 13 31.91 7.02 -24.63
CA ALA A 13 31.22 8.00 -23.79
C ALA A 13 29.89 7.42 -23.26
N LEU A 14 29.96 6.29 -22.57
CA LEU A 14 29.03 5.97 -21.48
C LEU A 14 29.49 6.79 -20.27
N ASN A 15 28.82 7.91 -19.98
CA ASN A 15 28.76 8.45 -18.61
C ASN A 15 27.89 9.71 -18.59
N THR A 16 26.63 9.55 -18.21
CA THR A 16 25.99 10.47 -17.24
C THR A 16 24.66 9.89 -16.78
N TYR A 17 24.44 9.93 -15.47
CA TYR A 17 23.26 9.47 -14.73
C TYR A 17 23.17 7.98 -14.37
N PHE A 18 24.23 7.48 -13.72
CA PHE A 18 24.06 6.58 -12.57
C PHE A 18 25.10 6.93 -11.50
N SER A 19 24.65 7.54 -10.39
CA SER A 19 25.33 7.39 -9.10
C SER A 19 24.48 7.94 -7.95
N ARG A 20 24.45 7.13 -6.89
CA ARG A 20 23.97 7.37 -5.52
C ARG A 20 22.52 6.99 -5.21
N SER A 21 22.33 5.71 -4.91
CA SER A 21 21.64 5.30 -3.68
C SER A 21 22.04 3.87 -3.30
N LEU A 22 23.28 3.72 -2.81
CA LEU A 22 23.57 2.69 -1.81
C LEU A 22 23.40 3.38 -0.47
N ILE A 23 22.20 3.33 0.10
CA ILE A 23 22.02 3.58 1.53
C ILE A 23 21.74 2.22 2.16
N SER A 24 22.84 1.62 2.61
CA SER A 24 22.87 0.68 3.71
C SER A 24 22.02 1.24 4.84
N THR A 25 20.93 0.56 5.18
CA THR A 25 20.10 0.88 6.36
C THR A 25 20.89 0.48 7.60
N ALA A 26 21.87 1.30 7.96
CA ALA A 26 22.50 1.26 9.27
C ALA A 26 21.44 1.71 10.28
N TYR A 27 20.99 0.78 11.12
CA TYR A 27 20.26 1.10 12.34
C TYR A 27 21.15 2.00 13.20
N SER A 28 20.87 3.30 13.19
CA SER A 28 21.40 4.22 14.19
C SER A 28 20.64 3.97 15.50
N ILE A 29 21.18 3.10 16.34
CA ILE A 29 20.87 3.09 17.76
C ILE A 29 21.52 4.34 18.33
N SER A 30 20.76 5.43 18.43
CA SER A 30 21.20 6.60 19.20
C SER A 30 21.14 6.24 20.68
N THR A 31 22.26 5.76 21.21
CA THR A 31 22.50 5.64 22.65
C THR A 31 22.52 7.04 23.26
N ARG A 32 21.35 7.57 23.64
CA ARG A 32 21.28 8.73 24.54
C ARG A 32 21.55 8.26 25.96
N ARG A 33 22.82 8.41 26.36
CA ARG A 33 23.29 8.43 27.74
C ARG A 33 22.44 9.43 28.55
N ARG A 34 21.46 8.94 29.33
CA ARG A 34 20.79 9.76 30.35
C ARG A 34 21.69 9.81 31.58
N LEU A 35 22.30 10.97 31.81
CA LEU A 35 22.78 11.36 33.13
C LEU A 35 21.55 11.58 34.01
N HIS A 36 21.56 10.94 35.19
CA HIS A 36 20.65 11.21 36.29
C HIS A 36 20.81 12.68 36.71
N VAL A 37 19.74 13.46 36.56
CA VAL A 37 19.54 14.69 37.33
C VAL A 37 18.15 14.57 37.93
N HIS A 38 18.09 14.49 39.25
CA HIS A 38 16.87 14.58 40.03
C HIS A 38 16.27 15.97 39.83
N ALA A 39 15.14 16.04 39.14
CA ALA A 39 14.27 17.20 39.14
C ALA A 39 12.91 16.74 39.67
N GLU A 40 12.67 17.11 40.93
CA GLU A 40 11.42 16.94 41.65
C GLU A 40 10.35 17.81 40.98
N ALA A 41 9.36 17.16 40.35
CA ALA A 41 8.23 17.83 39.72
C ALA A 41 6.93 17.29 40.36
N ALA A 42 6.14 18.24 40.85
CA ALA A 42 4.92 18.07 41.62
C ALA A 42 3.90 17.11 41.00
N ARG A 43 3.24 16.33 41.86
CA ARG A 43 2.09 15.49 41.53
C ARG A 43 0.89 16.38 41.14
N PRO A 44 0.26 16.19 39.97
CA PRO A 44 -1.07 16.69 39.73
C PRO A 44 -2.09 15.74 40.37
N THR A 45 -2.96 16.33 41.17
CA THR A 45 -4.09 15.72 41.88
C THR A 45 -5.07 15.02 40.93
N ASP A 46 -5.42 13.79 41.28
CA ASP A 46 -6.62 13.08 40.85
C ASP A 46 -7.86 13.98 40.98
N SER A 47 -8.60 14.18 39.88
CA SER A 47 -10.06 14.36 39.81
C SER A 47 -10.50 15.19 38.59
N GLU A 48 -10.14 14.79 37.37
CA GLU A 48 -10.94 15.16 36.20
C GLU A 48 -11.85 13.99 35.84
N GLN A 49 -13.10 14.14 36.26
CA GLN A 49 -14.23 13.30 35.89
C GLN A 49 -14.20 13.06 34.38
N ARG A 50 -13.99 11.80 33.99
CA ARG A 50 -14.32 11.31 32.65
C ARG A 50 -15.80 11.56 32.43
N ILE A 51 -16.13 12.67 31.79
CA ILE A 51 -17.42 12.85 31.14
C ILE A 51 -17.50 11.75 30.08
N ALA A 52 -18.25 10.69 30.39
CA ALA A 52 -18.61 9.68 29.42
C ALA A 52 -19.38 10.38 28.31
N THR A 53 -18.71 10.64 27.19
CA THR A 53 -19.37 11.08 25.96
C THR A 53 -20.48 10.08 25.62
N PRO A 54 -21.71 10.55 25.34
CA PRO A 54 -22.84 9.69 25.04
C PRO A 54 -22.54 8.83 23.81
N ASN A 55 -23.07 7.59 23.82
CA ASN A 55 -22.97 6.58 22.76
C ASN A 55 -23.30 7.16 21.37
N LEU A 56 -22.27 7.68 20.69
CA LEU A 56 -22.25 7.78 19.25
C LEU A 56 -22.27 6.34 18.71
N PRO A 57 -22.95 6.04 17.59
CA PRO A 57 -22.81 4.74 16.93
C PRO A 57 -21.32 4.43 16.82
N ASN A 58 -20.89 3.29 17.37
CA ASN A 58 -19.49 2.92 17.48
C ASN A 58 -18.85 3.07 16.09
N PHE A 59 -18.00 4.07 15.90
CA PHE A 59 -17.41 4.39 14.59
C PHE A 59 -16.65 3.19 14.00
N SER A 60 -16.12 2.32 14.86
CA SER A 60 -15.55 1.02 14.47
C SER A 60 -16.54 0.12 13.72
N ASP A 61 -17.82 0.17 14.06
CA ASP A 61 -18.88 -0.60 13.42
C ASP A 61 -19.18 -0.05 12.04
N SER A 62 -19.19 1.27 11.85
CA SER A 62 -19.33 1.86 10.51
C SER A 62 -18.14 1.53 9.61
N LEU A 63 -16.92 1.50 10.15
CA LEU A 63 -15.73 1.07 9.40
C LEU A 63 -15.80 -0.40 9.00
N SER A 64 -16.23 -1.28 9.90
CA SER A 64 -16.48 -2.70 9.58
C SER A 64 -17.56 -2.84 8.53
N GLN A 65 -18.68 -2.12 8.67
CA GLN A 65 -19.77 -2.14 7.71
C GLN A 65 -19.30 -1.73 6.30
N HIS A 66 -18.46 -0.70 6.18
CA HIS A 66 -17.87 -0.29 4.90
C HIS A 66 -17.07 -1.43 4.26
N LEU A 67 -16.17 -2.06 5.02
CA LEU A 67 -15.37 -3.19 4.52
C LEU A 67 -16.25 -4.40 4.17
N ASN A 68 -17.26 -4.70 4.98
CA ASN A 68 -18.20 -5.81 4.73
C ASN A 68 -19.03 -5.59 3.47
N GLN A 69 -19.40 -4.33 3.17
CA GLN A 69 -20.12 -3.98 1.95
C GLN A 69 -19.21 -4.03 0.72
N THR A 70 -17.97 -3.56 0.86
CA THR A 70 -16.98 -3.52 -0.22
C THR A 70 -16.48 -4.91 -0.59
N PHE A 71 -16.28 -5.79 0.40
CA PHE A 71 -15.64 -7.09 0.21
C PHE A 71 -16.57 -8.26 0.59
N LYS A 72 -17.77 -8.31 0.01
CA LYS A 72 -18.69 -9.42 0.25
C LYS A 72 -18.05 -10.77 -0.20
N PRO A 73 -18.26 -11.86 0.55
CA PRO A 73 -19.11 -12.01 1.74
C PRO A 73 -18.39 -11.81 3.09
N LEU A 74 -17.19 -11.22 3.09
CA LEU A 74 -16.34 -11.14 4.28
C LEU A 74 -16.99 -10.34 5.41
N LYS A 75 -16.68 -10.74 6.65
CA LYS A 75 -17.15 -10.13 7.90
C LYS A 75 -15.96 -9.70 8.75
N PHE A 76 -15.60 -8.43 8.68
CA PHE A 76 -14.50 -7.83 9.41
C PHE A 76 -14.92 -7.51 10.85
N PRO A 77 -14.16 -7.97 11.87
CA PRO A 77 -14.37 -7.50 13.23
C PRO A 77 -14.19 -5.97 13.33
N PRO A 78 -15.04 -5.22 14.08
CA PRO A 78 -14.94 -3.76 14.21
C PRO A 78 -13.55 -3.27 14.64
N ALA A 79 -12.93 -3.93 15.61
CA ALA A 79 -11.58 -3.59 16.07
C ALA A 79 -10.50 -3.78 14.98
N LEU A 80 -10.66 -4.80 14.11
CA LEU A 80 -9.75 -5.02 12.99
C LEU A 80 -9.95 -3.93 11.92
N ALA A 81 -11.20 -3.63 11.56
CA ALA A 81 -11.52 -2.58 10.58
C ALA A 81 -10.97 -1.22 11.01
N GLN A 82 -11.12 -0.87 12.29
CA GLN A 82 -10.53 0.34 12.87
C GLN A 82 -9.02 0.40 12.66
N ARG A 83 -8.30 -0.69 12.95
CA ARG A 83 -6.84 -0.72 12.80
C ARG A 83 -6.40 -0.66 11.33
N ILE A 84 -7.11 -1.34 10.44
CA ILE A 84 -6.83 -1.34 8.99
C ILE A 84 -6.99 0.07 8.41
N LEU A 85 -8.06 0.78 8.80
CA LEU A 85 -8.43 2.08 8.23
C LEU A 85 -7.89 3.29 9.00
N THR A 86 -7.00 3.07 9.99
CA THR A 86 -6.36 4.16 10.76
C THR A 86 -4.88 4.29 10.41
N HIS A 87 -4.49 5.44 9.86
CA HIS A 87 -3.10 5.77 9.57
C HIS A 87 -2.37 6.22 10.83
N LEU A 88 -1.04 6.04 10.87
CA LEU A 88 -0.21 6.45 12.01
C LEU A 88 -0.30 7.96 12.30
N SER A 89 -0.58 8.79 11.29
CA SER A 89 -0.72 10.25 11.48
C SER A 89 -2.02 10.68 12.16
N HIS A 90 -3.00 9.79 12.32
CA HIS A 90 -4.26 10.11 12.99
C HIS A 90 -4.08 10.06 14.52
N ARG A 91 -4.79 10.90 15.28
CA ARG A 91 -4.69 10.96 16.76
C ARG A 91 -5.04 9.63 17.45
N ASP A 92 -5.99 8.88 16.89
CA ASP A 92 -6.41 7.57 17.42
C ASP A 92 -5.42 6.43 17.08
N SER A 93 -4.30 6.70 16.39
CA SER A 93 -3.30 5.68 16.06
C SER A 93 -2.71 4.99 17.29
N VAL A 94 -2.77 5.64 18.45
CA VAL A 94 -2.38 5.09 19.76
C VAL A 94 -3.20 3.86 20.17
N ILE A 95 -4.47 3.76 19.75
CA ILE A 95 -5.33 2.61 20.00
C ILE A 95 -5.00 1.48 19.00
N GLY A 96 -4.47 1.85 17.83
CA GLY A 96 -3.97 0.93 16.84
C GLY A 96 -4.00 1.58 15.45
N HIS A 97 -2.99 1.26 14.64
CA HIS A 97 -2.84 1.78 13.29
C HIS A 97 -2.45 0.66 12.32
N ASN A 98 -2.46 1.01 11.03
CA ASN A 98 -2.42 0.06 9.94
C ASN A 98 -1.03 -0.46 9.57
N SER A 99 0.05 0.02 10.17
CA SER A 99 1.42 -0.23 9.68
C SER A 99 1.80 -1.72 9.62
N ARG A 100 1.37 -2.53 10.60
CA ARG A 100 1.59 -3.99 10.57
C ARG A 100 0.85 -4.64 9.40
N PHE A 101 -0.39 -4.23 9.15
CA PHE A 101 -1.20 -4.79 8.08
C PHE A 101 -0.72 -4.30 6.71
N ALA A 102 -0.33 -3.04 6.58
CA ALA A 102 0.26 -2.49 5.36
C ALA A 102 1.58 -3.22 5.00
N PHE A 103 2.45 -3.46 5.99
CA PHE A 103 3.66 -4.25 5.78
C PHE A 103 3.34 -5.66 5.27
N LEU A 104 2.40 -6.34 5.92
CA LEU A 104 2.00 -7.69 5.52
C LEU A 104 1.43 -7.68 4.10
N GLY A 105 0.48 -6.78 3.83
CA GLY A 105 -0.18 -6.67 2.54
C GLY A 105 0.79 -6.33 1.41
N ARG A 106 1.75 -5.42 1.61
CA ARG A 106 2.80 -5.13 0.61
C ARG A 106 3.51 -6.40 0.16
N ARG A 107 3.98 -7.22 1.11
CA ARG A 107 4.68 -8.48 0.82
C ARG A 107 3.78 -9.50 0.13
N THR A 108 2.52 -9.55 0.55
CA THR A 108 1.51 -10.40 -0.09
C THR A 108 1.27 -10.00 -1.54
N LEU A 109 1.12 -8.70 -1.81
CA LEU A 109 0.90 -8.18 -3.16
C LEU A 109 2.11 -8.40 -4.06
N GLU A 110 3.32 -8.15 -3.57
CA GLU A 110 4.56 -8.44 -4.28
C GLU A 110 4.64 -9.92 -4.66
N ALA A 111 4.38 -10.83 -3.71
CA ALA A 111 4.39 -12.27 -3.96
C ALA A 111 3.33 -12.69 -5.00
N TYR A 112 2.09 -12.21 -4.89
CA TYR A 112 1.02 -12.58 -5.81
C TYR A 112 1.25 -12.04 -7.22
N LEU A 113 1.74 -10.82 -7.36
CA LEU A 113 2.08 -10.28 -8.68
C LEU A 113 3.26 -11.02 -9.31
N LEU A 114 4.30 -11.34 -8.53
CA LEU A 114 5.43 -12.15 -9.02
C LEU A 114 4.98 -13.54 -9.49
N LEU A 115 4.18 -14.24 -8.68
CA LEU A 115 3.65 -15.56 -9.04
C LEU A 115 2.78 -15.49 -10.30
N PHE A 116 1.96 -14.45 -10.43
CA PHE A 116 1.18 -14.20 -11.63
C PHE A 116 2.09 -14.02 -12.86
N LEU A 117 3.08 -13.13 -12.78
CA LEU A 117 4.01 -12.87 -13.90
C LEU A 117 4.83 -14.11 -14.28
N GLN A 118 5.34 -14.86 -13.30
CA GLN A 118 6.09 -16.10 -13.54
C GLN A 118 5.25 -17.19 -14.21
N GLY A 119 3.94 -17.18 -13.99
CA GLY A 119 3.01 -18.12 -14.61
C GLY A 119 2.67 -17.82 -16.07
N LEU A 120 3.14 -16.70 -16.64
CA LEU A 120 2.77 -16.24 -17.98
C LEU A 120 3.93 -16.34 -18.97
N PRO A 121 3.77 -17.07 -20.09
CA PRO A 121 4.75 -17.05 -21.17
C PRO A 121 4.99 -15.65 -21.74
N ALA A 122 3.95 -14.83 -21.85
CA ALA A 122 4.04 -13.46 -22.35
C ALA A 122 4.89 -12.52 -21.46
N ALA A 123 5.13 -12.91 -20.21
CA ALA A 123 5.95 -12.15 -19.27
C ALA A 123 7.41 -12.65 -19.21
N ALA A 124 7.81 -13.65 -20.00
CA ALA A 124 9.12 -14.31 -19.89
C ALA A 124 10.31 -13.33 -20.03
N ASP A 125 10.23 -12.40 -20.97
CA ASP A 125 11.32 -11.44 -21.25
C ASP A 125 11.22 -10.15 -20.45
N HIS A 126 10.23 -10.03 -19.56
CA HIS A 126 10.01 -8.81 -18.80
C HIS A 126 10.84 -8.78 -17.50
N ASP A 127 11.30 -7.60 -17.11
CA ASP A 127 11.86 -7.37 -15.77
C ASP A 127 10.72 -7.35 -14.73
N HIS A 128 10.48 -8.52 -14.11
CA HIS A 128 9.42 -8.70 -13.13
C HIS A 128 9.58 -7.78 -11.92
N SER A 129 10.82 -7.58 -11.45
CA SER A 129 11.08 -6.71 -10.30
C SER A 129 10.71 -5.26 -10.60
N ARG A 130 11.03 -4.79 -11.81
CA ARG A 130 10.65 -3.44 -12.25
C ARG A 130 9.16 -3.28 -12.46
N ILE A 131 8.47 -4.29 -13.00
CA ILE A 131 7.00 -4.28 -13.10
C ILE A 131 6.39 -4.19 -11.70
N VAL A 132 6.80 -5.05 -10.77
CA VAL A 132 6.25 -5.12 -9.42
C VAL A 132 6.43 -3.80 -8.66
N ALA A 133 7.65 -3.25 -8.65
CA ALA A 133 7.96 -2.00 -7.96
C ALA A 133 7.12 -0.80 -8.45
N ARG A 134 6.71 -0.85 -9.72
CA ARG A 134 5.96 0.20 -10.40
C ARG A 134 4.45 0.05 -10.24
N VAL A 135 3.94 -1.15 -10.55
CA VAL A 135 2.52 -1.50 -10.48
C VAL A 135 2.01 -1.39 -9.05
N LEU A 136 2.81 -1.85 -8.07
CA LEU A 136 2.46 -1.81 -6.64
C LEU A 136 3.00 -0.57 -5.93
N ASN A 137 3.41 0.46 -6.68
CA ASN A 137 3.79 1.72 -6.05
C ASN A 137 2.60 2.27 -5.26
N THR A 138 2.83 2.70 -4.02
CA THR A 138 1.76 3.19 -3.14
C THR A 138 0.97 4.35 -3.75
N HIS A 139 1.57 5.20 -4.59
CA HIS A 139 0.83 6.25 -5.29
C HIS A 139 -0.12 5.65 -6.34
N THR A 140 0.37 4.71 -7.16
CA THR A 140 -0.46 3.98 -8.15
C THR A 140 -1.64 3.27 -7.47
N LEU A 141 -1.40 2.57 -6.34
CA LEU A 141 -2.46 1.94 -5.55
C LEU A 141 -3.45 2.98 -5.01
N GLY A 142 -2.92 4.06 -4.45
CA GLY A 142 -3.70 5.16 -3.88
C GLY A 142 -4.63 5.83 -4.89
N GLU A 143 -4.12 6.06 -6.08
CA GLU A 143 -4.80 6.76 -7.16
C GLU A 143 -5.81 5.86 -7.88
N HIS A 144 -5.44 4.61 -8.17
CA HIS A 144 -6.22 3.77 -9.07
C HIS A 144 -7.06 2.70 -8.37
N VAL A 145 -6.68 2.21 -7.19
CA VAL A 145 -7.46 1.17 -6.47
C VAL A 145 -8.43 1.80 -5.48
N THR A 146 -7.94 2.77 -4.73
CA THR A 146 -8.68 3.38 -3.61
C THR A 146 -10.05 3.95 -3.99
N PRO A 147 -10.23 4.66 -5.14
CA PRO A 147 -11.54 5.18 -5.52
C PRO A 147 -12.60 4.10 -5.70
N HIS A 148 -12.23 2.93 -6.23
CA HIS A 148 -13.16 1.82 -6.43
C HIS A 148 -13.61 1.19 -5.11
N TRP A 149 -12.77 1.24 -4.08
CA TRP A 149 -13.09 0.75 -2.74
C TRP A 149 -13.63 1.83 -1.81
N LYS A 150 -13.75 3.08 -2.31
CA LYS A 150 -14.20 4.26 -1.57
C LYS A 150 -13.49 4.43 -0.22
N LEU A 151 -12.21 4.06 -0.13
CA LEU A 151 -11.50 4.14 1.15
C LEU A 151 -11.18 5.58 1.55
N GLN A 152 -11.10 6.51 0.59
CA GLN A 152 -10.82 7.91 0.88
C GLN A 152 -11.90 8.55 1.76
N ASP A 153 -13.13 8.05 1.68
CA ASP A 153 -14.29 8.54 2.43
C ASP A 153 -14.27 8.12 3.90
N VAL A 154 -13.59 7.02 4.22
CA VAL A 154 -13.64 6.38 5.55
C VAL A 154 -12.27 6.29 6.24
N MET A 155 -11.17 6.47 5.51
CA MET A 155 -9.84 6.36 6.09
C MET A 155 -9.56 7.49 7.08
N ARG A 156 -8.90 7.13 8.18
CA ARG A 156 -8.56 8.08 9.26
C ARG A 156 -7.10 8.47 9.14
N TRP A 157 -6.84 9.72 8.83
CA TRP A 157 -5.49 10.26 8.71
C TRP A 157 -5.51 11.77 8.96
N THR A 158 -4.35 12.34 9.24
CA THR A 158 -4.16 13.80 9.35
C THR A 158 -3.30 14.27 8.17
N PRO A 159 -3.77 15.22 7.35
CA PRO A 159 -2.96 15.81 6.29
C PRO A 159 -1.83 16.68 6.85
N PRO A 160 -0.73 16.87 6.10
CA PRO A 160 0.27 17.88 6.43
C PRO A 160 -0.39 19.26 6.56
N ARG A 161 0.14 20.13 7.43
CA ARG A 161 -0.41 21.48 7.63
C ARG A 161 -0.22 22.29 6.35
N ALA A 162 -1.27 22.95 5.88
CA ALA A 162 -1.27 23.73 4.64
C ALA A 162 -0.21 24.86 4.60
N ALA A 163 0.18 25.38 5.77
CA ALA A 163 1.23 26.39 5.91
C ALA A 163 2.60 25.91 5.43
N ASP A 164 2.86 24.60 5.41
CA ASP A 164 4.17 24.04 5.09
C ASP A 164 4.38 23.82 3.59
N LEU A 165 3.34 23.91 2.74
CA LEU A 165 3.39 23.42 1.37
C LEU A 165 2.83 24.34 0.28
N GLY A 166 2.22 25.49 0.60
CA GLY A 166 1.77 26.47 -0.42
C GLY A 166 0.73 25.96 -1.44
N PHE A 167 0.20 24.74 -1.24
CA PHE A 167 -0.82 24.06 -2.04
C PHE A 167 -1.91 23.53 -1.11
N ASP A 168 -3.02 23.04 -1.66
CA ASP A 168 -4.06 22.33 -0.89
C ASP A 168 -3.44 21.08 -0.22
N GLY A 169 -3.02 21.25 1.04
CA GLY A 169 -2.34 20.23 1.83
C GLY A 169 -3.15 18.95 2.01
N ARG A 170 -4.45 18.95 1.68
CA ARG A 170 -5.28 17.73 1.64
C ARG A 170 -4.90 16.79 0.49
N THR A 171 -4.43 17.33 -0.64
CA THR A 171 -3.97 16.52 -1.78
C THR A 171 -2.55 15.99 -1.56
N ALA A 172 -1.73 16.74 -0.82
CA ALA A 172 -0.37 16.38 -0.51
C ALA A 172 -0.31 15.11 0.36
N GLY A 173 0.17 14.01 -0.24
CA GLY A 173 0.33 12.73 0.45
C GLY A 173 -0.95 11.87 0.51
N LEU A 174 -2.08 12.34 -0.02
CA LEU A 174 -3.34 11.60 -0.04
C LEU A 174 -3.18 10.23 -0.71
N HIS A 175 -2.67 10.19 -1.95
CA HIS A 175 -2.49 8.94 -2.69
C HIS A 175 -1.52 7.99 -1.97
N LYS A 176 -0.48 8.52 -1.32
CA LYS A 176 0.46 7.69 -0.55
C LYS A 176 -0.22 7.03 0.65
N VAL A 177 -0.99 7.79 1.42
CA VAL A 177 -1.73 7.26 2.58
C VAL A 177 -2.82 6.31 2.12
N ALA A 178 -3.56 6.65 1.07
CA ALA A 178 -4.58 5.81 0.46
C ALA A 178 -4.01 4.47 -0.05
N GLY A 179 -2.87 4.48 -0.72
CA GLY A 179 -2.19 3.24 -1.14
C GLY A 179 -1.74 2.40 0.05
N THR A 180 -1.30 3.03 1.13
CA THR A 180 -1.01 2.34 2.40
C THR A 180 -2.27 1.68 2.98
N MET A 181 -3.45 2.28 2.80
CA MET A 181 -4.73 1.66 3.18
C MET A 181 -5.05 0.43 2.33
N VAL A 182 -4.80 0.50 1.01
CA VAL A 182 -4.97 -0.65 0.11
C VAL A 182 -4.10 -1.82 0.56
N GLU A 183 -2.82 -1.56 0.84
CA GLU A 183 -1.91 -2.57 1.41
C GLU A 183 -2.46 -3.12 2.75
N ALA A 184 -2.92 -2.24 3.64
CA ALA A 184 -3.46 -2.65 4.92
C ALA A 184 -4.72 -3.50 4.82
N VAL A 185 -5.62 -3.20 3.89
CA VAL A 185 -6.82 -4.02 3.63
C VAL A 185 -6.41 -5.42 3.19
N VAL A 186 -5.47 -5.53 2.24
CA VAL A 186 -4.98 -6.84 1.76
C VAL A 186 -4.32 -7.61 2.91
N GLY A 187 -3.46 -6.96 3.70
CA GLY A 187 -2.83 -7.59 4.86
C GLY A 187 -3.84 -7.98 5.95
N GLY A 188 -4.88 -7.18 6.16
CA GLY A 188 -5.99 -7.50 7.06
C GLY A 188 -6.81 -8.70 6.59
N VAL A 189 -7.07 -8.79 5.28
CA VAL A 189 -7.75 -9.95 4.68
C VAL A 189 -6.90 -11.21 4.79
N LEU A 190 -5.60 -11.13 4.50
CA LEU A 190 -4.68 -12.24 4.70
C LEU A 190 -4.69 -12.70 6.16
N HIS A 191 -4.63 -11.75 7.10
CA HIS A 191 -4.60 -12.04 8.54
C HIS A 191 -5.88 -12.72 9.04
N GLN A 192 -7.05 -12.23 8.62
CA GLN A 192 -8.35 -12.66 9.14
C GLN A 192 -8.96 -13.84 8.38
N PHE A 193 -8.77 -13.91 7.07
CA PHE A 193 -9.45 -14.86 6.17
C PHE A 193 -8.48 -15.77 5.39
N GLY A 194 -7.17 -15.58 5.55
CA GLY A 194 -6.15 -16.46 4.99
C GLY A 194 -5.74 -16.14 3.54
N GLY A 195 -4.70 -16.85 3.08
CA GLY A 195 -4.04 -16.57 1.80
C GLY A 195 -4.92 -16.78 0.57
N SER A 196 -5.74 -17.83 0.57
CA SER A 196 -6.62 -18.13 -0.57
C SER A 196 -7.63 -17.01 -0.85
N VAL A 197 -8.16 -16.38 0.20
CA VAL A 197 -9.11 -15.26 0.09
C VAL A 197 -8.38 -13.99 -0.37
N ALA A 198 -7.19 -13.70 0.20
CA ALA A 198 -6.37 -12.56 -0.22
C ALA A 198 -5.91 -12.69 -1.68
N HIS A 199 -5.55 -13.89 -2.14
CA HIS A 199 -5.16 -14.15 -3.53
C HIS A 199 -6.32 -13.91 -4.49
N ARG A 200 -7.52 -14.35 -4.11
CA ARG A 200 -8.73 -14.07 -4.88
C ARG A 200 -9.04 -12.58 -4.93
N LEU A 201 -8.95 -11.89 -3.79
CA LEU A 201 -9.12 -10.44 -3.70
C LEU A 201 -8.16 -9.71 -4.65
N PHE A 202 -6.89 -10.12 -4.68
CA PHE A 202 -5.88 -9.56 -5.57
C PHE A 202 -6.31 -9.64 -7.04
N HIS A 203 -6.63 -10.83 -7.53
CA HIS A 203 -6.98 -11.03 -8.94
C HIS A 203 -8.32 -10.41 -9.33
N THR A 204 -9.30 -10.37 -8.43
CA THR A 204 -10.67 -9.92 -8.77
C THR A 204 -10.91 -8.45 -8.47
N ARG A 205 -10.41 -7.93 -7.34
CA ARG A 205 -10.77 -6.60 -6.83
C ARG A 205 -9.65 -5.56 -6.94
N MET A 206 -8.42 -5.97 -7.27
CA MET A 206 -7.28 -5.07 -7.25
C MET A 206 -6.56 -5.01 -8.61
N LEU A 207 -6.08 -6.15 -9.12
CA LEU A 207 -5.33 -6.21 -10.37
C LEU A 207 -6.06 -5.60 -11.58
N PRO A 208 -7.40 -5.75 -11.74
CA PRO A 208 -8.12 -5.11 -12.85
C PRO A 208 -8.03 -3.58 -12.86
N HIS A 209 -7.86 -2.96 -11.69
CA HIS A 209 -7.69 -1.51 -11.57
C HIS A 209 -6.25 -1.05 -11.81
N LEU A 210 -5.32 -1.99 -12.00
CA LEU A 210 -3.90 -1.73 -12.25
C LEU A 210 -3.48 -2.04 -13.68
N LEU A 211 -4.45 -2.33 -14.58
CA LEU A 211 -4.16 -2.55 -16.00
C LEU A 211 -3.68 -1.25 -16.66
N LEU A 212 -4.42 -0.15 -16.50
CA LEU A 212 -4.08 1.19 -16.99
C LEU A 212 -3.57 1.20 -18.46
N PRO A 213 -4.45 0.97 -19.45
CA PRO A 213 -4.08 0.89 -20.88
C PRO A 213 -3.24 2.08 -21.35
N GLY A 214 -2.13 1.79 -22.04
CA GLY A 214 -1.20 2.80 -22.54
C GLY A 214 -0.39 3.54 -21.47
N SER A 215 -0.61 3.25 -20.18
CA SER A 215 0.13 3.88 -19.09
C SER A 215 1.33 3.03 -18.71
N PRO A 216 2.53 3.64 -18.60
CA PRO A 216 3.68 2.92 -18.09
C PRO A 216 3.53 2.60 -16.61
N LEU A 217 2.61 3.21 -15.84
CA LEU A 217 2.45 2.97 -14.40
C LEU A 217 1.79 1.61 -14.11
N GLY A 218 0.95 1.13 -15.03
CA GLY A 218 0.18 -0.11 -14.88
C GLY A 218 0.94 -1.37 -15.28
N LEU A 219 0.18 -2.46 -15.28
CA LEU A 219 0.60 -3.73 -15.86
C LEU A 219 0.84 -3.53 -17.37
N PRO A 220 1.90 -4.09 -17.97
CA PRO A 220 2.08 -4.02 -19.42
C PRO A 220 0.85 -4.49 -20.18
N ASP A 221 0.44 -3.74 -21.22
CA ASP A 221 -0.78 -4.00 -22.01
C ASP A 221 -0.85 -5.43 -22.57
N VAL A 222 0.30 -5.99 -22.95
CA VAL A 222 0.41 -7.37 -23.44
C VAL A 222 -0.05 -8.43 -22.41
N LEU A 223 -0.03 -8.10 -21.12
CA LEU A 223 -0.43 -8.98 -20.02
C LEU A 223 -1.87 -8.75 -19.55
N HIS A 224 -2.57 -7.74 -20.09
CA HIS A 224 -3.95 -7.44 -19.68
C HIS A 224 -4.92 -8.60 -19.93
N PRO A 225 -4.88 -9.28 -21.11
CA PRO A 225 -5.79 -10.41 -21.35
C PRO A 225 -5.60 -11.52 -20.32
N ASP A 226 -4.37 -11.80 -19.90
CA ASP A 226 -4.07 -12.82 -18.89
C ASP A 226 -4.55 -12.41 -17.49
N ALA A 227 -4.45 -11.13 -17.14
CA ALA A 227 -4.93 -10.60 -15.87
C ALA A 227 -6.46 -10.68 -15.77
N LEU A 228 -7.16 -10.34 -16.86
CA LEU A 228 -8.62 -10.47 -16.94
C LEU A 228 -9.05 -11.93 -16.89
N LYS A 229 -8.38 -12.81 -17.65
CA LYS A 229 -8.62 -14.26 -17.60
C LYS A 229 -8.39 -14.84 -16.21
N ALA A 230 -7.39 -14.36 -15.47
CA ALA A 230 -7.16 -14.76 -14.08
C ALA A 230 -8.31 -14.31 -13.18
N ALA A 231 -8.84 -13.09 -13.35
CA ALA A 231 -10.01 -12.62 -12.63
C ALA A 231 -11.27 -13.46 -12.95
N GLU A 232 -11.50 -13.78 -14.23
CA GLU A 232 -12.62 -14.62 -14.69
C GLU A 232 -12.62 -16.01 -14.05
N ARG A 233 -11.44 -16.65 -13.94
CA ARG A 233 -11.29 -17.94 -13.23
C ARG A 233 -11.76 -17.89 -11.77
N TYR A 234 -11.78 -16.70 -11.18
CA TYR A 234 -12.26 -16.46 -9.82
C TYR A 234 -13.67 -15.88 -9.74
N GLY A 235 -14.42 -15.88 -10.85
CA GLY A 235 -15.78 -15.36 -10.93
C GLY A 235 -15.89 -13.89 -11.35
N GLY A 236 -14.81 -13.33 -11.93
CA GLY A 236 -14.77 -11.94 -12.40
C GLY A 236 -14.54 -10.93 -11.28
N THR A 237 -14.64 -9.64 -11.63
CA THR A 237 -14.37 -8.53 -10.70
C THR A 237 -15.31 -8.48 -9.51
N GLU A 238 -16.51 -9.05 -9.63
CA GLU A 238 -17.48 -9.14 -8.54
C GLU A 238 -17.64 -10.57 -8.01
N GLY A 239 -16.73 -11.48 -8.37
CA GLY A 239 -16.74 -12.86 -7.92
C GLY A 239 -16.72 -13.01 -6.39
N PRO A 240 -17.26 -14.11 -5.85
CA PRO A 240 -17.31 -14.35 -4.40
C PRO A 240 -15.90 -14.53 -3.85
N LEU A 241 -15.55 -13.81 -2.77
CA LEU A 241 -14.21 -13.86 -2.19
C LEU A 241 -13.89 -15.18 -1.43
N THR A 242 -14.93 -15.89 -1.01
CA THR A 242 -14.82 -17.22 -0.41
C THR A 242 -15.24 -18.28 -1.44
N ARG A 243 -14.68 -19.49 -1.34
CA ARG A 243 -15.23 -20.61 -2.10
C ARG A 243 -16.66 -20.86 -1.59
N SER A 244 -17.59 -21.14 -2.50
CA SER A 244 -18.88 -21.69 -2.10
C SER A 244 -18.62 -22.99 -1.32
N PRO A 245 -19.32 -23.22 -0.20
CA PRO A 245 -19.20 -24.46 0.56
C PRO A 245 -19.55 -25.68 -0.29
#